data_AF-A0A835TDA3-F1
#
_entry.id   AF-A0A835TDA3-F1
#
_cell.length_a   1.000
_cell.length_b   1.000
_cell.length_c   1.000
_cell.angle_alpha   90.00
_cell.angle_beta   90.00
_cell.angle_gamma   90.00
#
_symmetry.space_group_name_H-M   'P 1'
#
loop_
_entity.id
_entity.type
_entity.pdbx_description
1 polymer ?
#
loop_
_entity_poly.entity_id
_entity_poly.type
_entity_poly.pdbx_seq_one_letter_code
_entity_poly.pdbx_strand_id
1 'polypeptide(L)'
;MNIASRNELALMEAVAMYGPVAVSVNADPEAFSFYSEGVFDEPTCTIRMRDLDHTVTLFGYGHQDGKDYWLVRNSWSHFWGDDGYIKIVRGKHDCGVATDPAVALVADRHVRPEAQAAAQREAARRD
;
A
#
# COMPACT_ATOMS: atom_id res chain seq x y z
N MET A 1 -8.61 -1.71 15.18
CA MET A 1 -7.15 -1.53 15.20
C MET A 1 -6.88 -0.05 14.98
N ASN A 2 -6.01 0.57 15.77
CA ASN A 2 -5.56 1.93 15.53
C ASN A 2 -4.09 1.86 15.12
N ILE A 3 -3.77 2.30 13.91
CA ILE A 3 -2.39 2.38 13.42
C ILE A 3 -2.00 3.86 13.53
N ALA A 4 -1.18 4.16 14.53
CA ALA A 4 -0.71 5.54 14.73
C ALA A 4 0.12 6.00 13.52
N SER A 5 -0.02 7.28 13.17
CA SER A 5 0.76 7.89 12.08
C SER A 5 2.25 7.62 12.25
N ARG A 6 2.90 7.21 11.16
CA ARG A 6 4.32 6.83 11.05
C ARG A 6 4.75 5.60 11.86
N ASN A 7 3.81 4.85 12.45
CA ASN A 7 4.14 3.57 13.09
C ASN A 7 4.18 2.46 12.04
N GLU A 8 5.30 2.37 11.32
CA GLU A 8 5.48 1.35 10.27
C GLU A 8 5.39 -0.07 10.81
N LEU A 9 5.84 -0.34 12.03
CA LEU A 9 5.77 -1.68 12.62
C LEU A 9 4.31 -2.12 12.79
N ALA A 10 3.45 -1.23 13.31
CA ALA A 10 2.02 -1.50 13.42
C ALA A 10 1.34 -1.63 12.04
N LEU A 11 1.82 -0.90 11.03
CA LEU A 11 1.32 -1.03 9.65
C LEU A 11 1.74 -2.35 9.01
N MET A 12 2.98 -2.80 9.21
CA MET A 12 3.48 -4.10 8.79
C MET A 12 2.67 -5.23 9.44
N GLU A 13 2.47 -5.15 10.76
CA GLU A 13 1.62 -6.09 11.50
C GLU A 13 0.19 -6.10 10.96
N ALA A 14 -0.36 -4.91 10.68
CA ALA A 14 -1.72 -4.79 10.15
C ALA A 14 -1.87 -5.52 8.82
N VAL A 15 -0.96 -5.28 7.87
CA VAL A 15 -1.06 -5.89 6.54
C VAL A 15 -0.80 -7.40 6.58
N ALA A 16 0.12 -7.85 7.44
CA ALA A 16 0.44 -9.26 7.59
C ALA A 16 -0.70 -10.07 8.25
N MET A 17 -1.40 -9.49 9.23
CA MET A 17 -2.42 -10.21 10.00
C MET A 17 -3.84 -10.03 9.47
N TYR A 18 -4.17 -8.84 8.96
CA TYR A 18 -5.54 -8.48 8.59
C TYR A 18 -5.73 -8.31 7.08
N GLY A 19 -4.65 -8.42 6.30
CA GLY A 19 -4.69 -8.28 4.84
C GLY A 19 -4.58 -6.83 4.39
N PRO A 20 -5.06 -6.51 3.16
CA PRO A 20 -4.79 -5.22 2.55
C PRO A 20 -5.28 -4.01 3.37
N VAL A 21 -4.46 -2.96 3.43
CA VAL A 21 -4.72 -1.74 4.22
C VAL A 21 -4.88 -0.55 3.27
N ALA A 22 -5.89 0.29 3.50
CA ALA A 22 -6.00 1.55 2.75
C ALA A 22 -4.97 2.55 3.29
N VAL A 23 -4.21 3.18 2.40
CA VAL A 23 -3.20 4.19 2.77
C VAL A 23 -3.29 5.38 1.82
N SER A 24 -2.97 6.57 2.32
CA SER A 24 -2.84 7.77 1.50
C SER A 24 -1.38 8.03 1.15
N VAL A 25 -1.12 8.49 -0.08
CA VAL A 25 0.21 8.85 -0.59
C VAL A 25 0.19 10.23 -1.23
N ASN A 26 1.37 10.86 -1.32
CA ASN A 26 1.62 12.02 -2.17
C ASN A 26 2.05 11.52 -3.56
N ALA A 27 1.13 11.56 -4.52
CA ALA A 27 1.36 11.14 -5.90
C ALA A 27 1.66 12.33 -6.84
N ASP A 28 1.76 13.55 -6.31
CA ASP A 28 2.14 14.76 -7.03
C ASP A 28 3.46 14.69 -7.83
N PRO A 29 4.56 14.05 -7.35
CA PRO A 29 5.81 14.03 -8.11
C PRO A 29 5.65 13.40 -9.49
N GLU A 30 6.19 14.04 -10.52
CA GLU A 30 6.09 13.58 -11.92
C GLU A 30 6.58 12.13 -12.08
N ALA A 31 7.64 11.77 -11.36
CA ALA A 31 8.19 10.41 -11.35
C ALA A 31 7.16 9.35 -10.90
N PHE A 32 6.19 9.71 -10.06
CA PHE A 32 5.12 8.79 -9.65
C PHE A 32 4.22 8.47 -10.85
N SER A 33 3.83 9.49 -11.63
CA SER A 33 2.97 9.32 -12.81
C SER A 33 3.59 8.40 -13.86
N PHE A 34 4.93 8.42 -13.99
CA PHE A 34 5.69 7.63 -14.96
C PHE A 34 6.37 6.39 -14.38
N TYR A 35 6.05 6.01 -13.13
CA TYR A 35 6.59 4.80 -12.54
C TYR A 35 6.27 3.58 -13.42
N SER A 36 7.28 2.71 -13.62
CA SER A 36 7.16 1.46 -14.38
C SER A 36 7.60 0.25 -13.56
N GLU A 37 8.77 0.28 -12.93
CA GLU A 37 9.32 -0.85 -12.20
C GLU A 37 10.34 -0.43 -11.13
N GLY A 38 10.80 -1.41 -10.33
CA GLY A 38 11.81 -1.20 -9.29
C GLY A 38 11.26 -0.56 -8.01
N VAL A 39 12.15 -0.25 -7.06
CA VAL A 39 11.79 0.44 -5.81
C VAL A 39 11.79 1.95 -6.04
N PHE A 40 10.60 2.54 -6.04
CA PHE A 40 10.37 3.98 -6.11
C PHE A 40 10.88 4.67 -4.86
N ASP A 41 11.82 5.59 -5.04
CA ASP A 41 12.52 6.33 -4.00
C ASP A 41 12.72 7.75 -4.50
N GLU A 42 11.70 8.58 -4.31
CA GLU A 42 11.63 9.94 -4.82
C GLU A 42 11.79 10.92 -3.65
N PRO A 43 12.94 11.62 -3.51
CA PRO A 43 13.19 12.54 -2.40
C PRO A 43 12.22 13.72 -2.33
N THR A 44 11.55 14.05 -3.44
CA THR A 44 10.56 15.13 -3.48
C THR A 44 9.19 14.71 -2.95
N CYS A 45 8.94 13.41 -2.77
CA CYS A 45 7.73 12.93 -2.11
C CYS A 45 7.61 13.49 -0.69
N THR A 46 6.45 14.04 -0.39
CA THR A 46 6.17 14.53 0.95
C THR A 46 5.53 13.43 1.81
N ILE A 47 5.66 13.54 3.13
CA ILE A 47 5.00 12.65 4.11
C ILE A 47 3.97 13.39 4.96
N ARG A 48 3.70 14.67 4.64
CA ARG A 48 2.85 15.55 5.44
C ARG A 48 1.40 15.24 5.14
N MET A 49 0.59 15.08 6.18
CA MET A 49 -0.84 14.74 6.07
C MET A 49 -1.61 15.59 5.05
N ARG A 50 -1.37 16.91 5.02
CA ARG A 50 -2.08 17.85 4.14
C ARG A 50 -1.68 17.77 2.66
N ASP A 51 -0.54 17.15 2.38
CA ASP A 51 0.07 17.06 1.05
C ASP A 51 -0.17 15.65 0.46
N LEU A 52 -0.87 14.74 1.17
CA LEU A 52 -1.33 13.46 0.61
C LEU A 52 -2.56 13.72 -0.27
N ASP A 53 -2.54 13.18 -1.48
CA ASP A 53 -3.49 13.52 -2.55
C ASP A 53 -4.19 12.31 -3.17
N HIS A 54 -3.70 11.09 -2.87
CA HIS A 54 -4.17 9.87 -3.51
C HIS A 54 -4.28 8.70 -2.53
N THR A 55 -5.39 7.97 -2.56
CA THR A 55 -5.61 6.79 -1.70
C THR A 55 -5.44 5.52 -2.50
N VAL A 56 -4.61 4.62 -1.98
CA VAL A 56 -4.18 3.37 -2.61
C VAL A 56 -4.26 2.21 -1.62
N THR A 57 -4.04 0.99 -2.08
CA THR A 57 -4.13 -0.20 -1.23
C THR A 57 -2.75 -0.79 -0.97
N LEU A 58 -2.31 -0.81 0.28
CA LEU A 58 -1.11 -1.51 0.71
C LEU A 58 -1.40 -3.02 0.78
N PHE A 59 -0.67 -3.81 -0.01
CA PHE A 59 -0.79 -5.27 -0.07
C PHE A 59 0.28 -6.01 0.73
N GLY A 60 1.42 -5.39 0.96
CA GLY A 60 2.50 -6.03 1.71
C GLY A 60 3.76 -5.18 1.76
N TYR A 61 4.86 -5.83 2.12
CA TYR A 61 6.19 -5.22 2.17
C TYR A 61 7.25 -6.28 1.88
N GLY A 62 8.44 -5.84 1.53
CA GLY A 62 9.55 -6.74 1.22
C GLY A 62 10.89 -6.04 1.20
N HIS A 63 11.88 -6.77 0.68
CA HIS A 63 13.24 -6.28 0.49
C HIS A 63 13.69 -6.61 -0.93
N GLN A 64 14.26 -5.63 -1.63
CA GLN A 64 14.80 -5.79 -2.97
C GLN A 64 16.03 -4.90 -3.13
N ASP A 65 17.14 -5.45 -3.61
CA ASP A 65 18.36 -4.72 -3.96
C ASP A 65 18.89 -3.77 -2.85
N GLY A 66 18.82 -4.22 -1.59
CA GLY A 66 19.27 -3.44 -0.44
C GLY A 66 18.26 -2.41 0.07
N LYS A 67 17.05 -2.34 -0.51
CA LYS A 67 15.99 -1.42 -0.09
C LYS A 67 14.77 -2.19 0.42
N ASP A 68 14.28 -1.78 1.59
CA ASP A 68 12.96 -2.17 2.07
C ASP A 68 11.87 -1.40 1.33
N TYR A 69 10.77 -2.05 1.00
CA TYR A 69 9.66 -1.43 0.27
C TYR A 69 8.29 -1.83 0.78
N TRP A 70 7.31 -0.97 0.53
CA TRP A 70 5.88 -1.22 0.57
C TRP A 70 5.39 -1.67 -0.80
N LEU A 71 4.64 -2.77 -0.88
CA LEU A 71 3.96 -3.20 -2.10
C LEU A 71 2.56 -2.60 -2.13
N VAL A 72 2.35 -1.66 -3.04
CA VAL A 72 1.12 -0.86 -3.11
C VAL A 72 0.43 -1.11 -4.44
N ARG A 73 -0.86 -1.41 -4.40
CA ARG A 73 -1.73 -1.49 -5.57
C ARG A 73 -2.33 -0.13 -5.86
N ASN A 74 -2.14 0.34 -7.08
CA ASN A 74 -2.75 1.56 -7.58
C ASN A 74 -4.09 1.28 -8.28
N SER A 75 -4.80 2.34 -8.67
CA SER A 75 -6.12 2.32 -9.33
C SER A 75 -6.09 2.86 -10.76
N TRP A 76 -4.90 2.96 -11.38
CA TRP A 76 -4.67 3.57 -12.71
C TRP A 76 -4.42 2.55 -13.83
N SER A 77 -5.21 1.47 -13.86
CA SER A 77 -5.03 0.32 -14.78
C SER A 77 -3.79 -0.53 -14.47
N HIS A 78 -3.75 -1.72 -15.06
CA HIS A 78 -2.63 -2.66 -15.00
C HIS A 78 -1.46 -2.25 -15.91
N PHE A 79 -1.68 -1.33 -16.85
CA PHE A 79 -0.63 -0.81 -17.73
C PHE A 79 0.26 0.24 -17.07
N TRP A 80 -0.13 0.75 -15.91
CA TRP A 80 0.68 1.67 -15.12
C TRP A 80 1.53 0.87 -14.13
N GLY A 81 2.78 1.26 -13.94
CA GLY A 81 3.67 0.56 -13.01
C GLY A 81 3.90 -0.91 -13.36
N ASP A 82 4.15 -1.70 -12.32
CA ASP A 82 4.43 -3.13 -12.40
C ASP A 82 3.09 -3.89 -12.25
N ASP A 83 2.39 -4.08 -13.37
CA ASP A 83 1.03 -4.67 -13.42
C ASP A 83 0.00 -3.93 -12.53
N GLY A 84 0.09 -2.59 -12.49
CA GLY A 84 -0.77 -1.76 -11.63
C GLY A 84 -0.27 -1.59 -10.19
N TYR A 85 0.92 -2.11 -9.87
CA TYR A 85 1.55 -1.97 -8.56
C TYR A 85 2.74 -1.01 -8.60
N ILE A 86 3.11 -0.54 -7.42
CA ILE A 86 4.32 0.21 -7.16
C ILE A 86 4.98 -0.30 -5.88
N LYS A 87 6.31 -0.45 -5.93
CA LYS A 87 7.13 -0.69 -4.74
C LYS A 87 7.65 0.64 -4.25
N ILE A 88 7.13 1.16 -3.13
CA ILE A 88 7.55 2.46 -2.58
C ILE A 88 8.56 2.19 -1.46
N VAL A 89 9.69 2.90 -1.45
CA VAL A 89 10.71 2.77 -0.41
C VAL A 89 10.11 2.96 0.99
N ARG A 90 10.54 2.13 1.93
CA ARG A 90 10.07 2.18 3.32
C ARG A 90 11.01 3.02 4.19
N GLY A 91 10.49 3.69 5.22
CA GLY A 91 11.26 4.53 6.14
C GLY A 91 11.03 6.03 5.93
N LYS A 92 11.88 6.69 5.12
CA LYS A 92 11.94 8.16 5.06
C LYS A 92 11.21 8.81 3.89
N HIS A 93 11.32 8.27 2.68
CA HIS A 93 10.72 8.84 1.47
C HIS A 93 9.55 7.98 0.98
N ASP A 94 8.75 7.44 1.90
CA ASP A 94 7.66 6.51 1.58
C ASP A 94 6.41 7.20 1.01
N CYS A 95 6.54 8.45 0.52
CA CYS A 95 5.43 9.27 0.02
C CYS A 95 4.21 9.34 0.95
N GLY A 96 4.40 9.10 2.26
CA GLY A 96 3.31 9.13 3.23
C GLY A 96 2.53 7.83 3.40
N VAL A 97 2.97 6.70 2.85
CA VAL A 97 2.31 5.38 3.03
C VAL A 97 1.97 5.09 4.50
N ALA A 98 2.89 5.40 5.43
CA ALA A 98 2.64 5.20 6.86
C ALA A 98 1.95 6.37 7.58
N THR A 99 1.55 7.44 6.88
CA THR A 99 1.04 8.67 7.50
C THR A 99 -0.45 8.59 7.84
N ASP A 100 -1.29 8.04 6.95
CA ASP A 100 -2.75 7.94 7.10
C ASP A 100 -3.31 6.55 6.75
N PRO A 101 -2.96 5.50 7.51
CA PRO A 101 -3.45 4.14 7.28
C PRO A 101 -4.84 3.90 7.89
N ALA A 102 -5.70 3.22 7.15
CA ALA A 102 -7.05 2.82 7.57
C ALA A 102 -7.32 1.33 7.30
N VAL A 103 -7.81 0.62 8.32
CA VAL A 103 -8.20 -0.80 8.24
C VAL A 103 -9.71 -0.92 8.40
N ALA A 104 -10.35 -1.64 7.50
CA ALA A 104 -11.77 -1.99 7.63
C ALA A 104 -11.94 -3.19 8.57
N LEU A 105 -12.74 -3.03 9.61
CA LEU A 105 -13.17 -4.15 10.47
C LEU A 105 -14.59 -4.56 10.08
N VAL A 106 -14.72 -5.74 9.49
CA VAL A 106 -16.03 -6.33 9.17
C VAL A 106 -16.33 -7.40 10.21
N ALA A 107 -17.42 -7.24 10.96
CA ALA A 107 -17.84 -8.28 11.89
C ALA A 107 -18.23 -9.56 11.14
N ASP A 108 -17.84 -10.74 11.63
CA ASP A 108 -18.05 -12.03 10.98
C ASP A 108 -19.50 -12.25 10.50
N ARG A 109 -20.48 -11.82 11.31
CA ARG A 109 -21.91 -11.91 10.97
C ARG A 109 -22.32 -11.14 9.71
N HIS A 110 -21.49 -10.20 9.25
CA HIS A 110 -21.71 -9.39 8.06
C HIS A 110 -20.78 -9.78 6.90
N VAL A 111 -19.84 -10.71 7.13
CA VAL A 111 -19.01 -11.25 6.06
C VAL A 111 -19.87 -12.16 5.20
N ARG A 112 -20.10 -11.76 3.94
CA ARG A 112 -20.82 -12.60 2.98
C ARG A 112 -19.91 -13.78 2.61
N PRO A 113 -20.38 -15.04 2.71
CA PRO A 113 -19.56 -16.22 2.39
C PRO A 113 -18.95 -16.16 0.98
N GLU A 114 -19.69 -15.59 0.03
CA GLU A 114 -19.28 -15.41 -1.36
C GLU A 114 -18.06 -14.48 -1.48
N ALA A 115 -18.05 -13.38 -0.71
CA ALA A 115 -16.94 -12.43 -0.70
C ALA A 115 -15.69 -13.05 -0.07
N GLN A 116 -15.85 -13.85 0.98
CA GLN A 116 -14.75 -14.57 1.61
C GLN A 116 -14.15 -15.62 0.67
N ALA A 117 -14.99 -16.38 -0.03
CA ALA A 117 -14.54 -17.34 -1.04
C ALA A 117 -13.85 -16.67 -2.24
N ALA A 118 -14.33 -15.51 -2.68
CA ALA A 118 -13.70 -14.73 -3.75
C ALA A 118 -12.29 -14.25 -3.34
N ALA A 119 -12.15 -13.66 -2.14
CA ALA A 119 -10.86 -13.21 -1.62
C ALA A 119 -9.85 -14.36 -1.51
N GLN A 120 -10.28 -15.54 -1.03
CA GLN A 120 -9.42 -16.73 -0.96
C GLN A 120 -8.98 -17.23 -2.35
N ARG A 121 -9.85 -17.15 -3.35
CA ARG A 121 -9.52 -17.52 -4.73
C ARG A 121 -8.55 -16.53 -5.38
N GLU A 122 -8.70 -15.23 -5.09
CA GLU A 122 -7.76 -14.21 -5.59
C GLU A 122 -6.38 -14.35 -4.94
N ALA A 123 -6.32 -14.65 -3.65
CA ALA A 123 -5.06 -14.93 -2.96
C ALA A 123 -4.33 -16.14 -3.59
N ALA A 124 -5.04 -17.24 -3.83
CA ALA A 124 -4.47 -18.45 -4.42
C ALA A 124 -4.05 -18.33 -5.91
N ARG A 125 -4.38 -17.22 -6.59
CA ARG A 125 -3.93 -16.94 -7.96
C ARG A 125 -2.61 -16.16 -8.01
N ARG A 126 -2.13 -15.68 -6.87
CA ARG A 126 -0.93 -14.84 -6.76
C ARG A 126 0.27 -15.60 -6.15
N ASP A 127 0.09 -16.90 -5.86
CA ASP A 127 1.13 -17.87 -5.48
C ASP A 127 1.58 -18.69 -6.72
#